data_AF-A0A8T7FTH7-F1
#
_entry.id   AF-A0A8T7FTH7-F1
#
_cell.length_a   1.000
_cell.length_b   1.000
_cell.length_c   1.000
_cell.angle_alpha   90.00
_cell.angle_beta   90.00
_cell.angle_gamma   90.00
#
_symmetry.space_group_name_H-M   'P 1'
#
loop_
_entity.id
_entity.type
_entity.pdbx_description
1 polymer ?
#
loop_
_entity_poly.entity_id
_entity_poly.type
_entity_poly.pdbx_seq_one_letter_code
_entity_poly.pdbx_strand_id
1 'polypeptide(L)'
;MKKKILPGIAAFLVIALVAGYFYMLPTFQVATGYTAKAVCSYHFLTGQDLENILAELPSNPLVPFLRPVIDEEKGEATVTLWGWAAGQKAILRPGLGCTLLAGDGPFETRSASMPTPELLDPNQPWPPR
;
A
#
# COMPACT_ATOMS: atom_id res chain seq x y z
N MET A 1 -32.91 35.46 6.39
CA MET A 1 -32.81 34.39 5.36
C MET A 1 -31.41 33.81 5.22
N LYS A 2 -30.34 34.61 5.08
CA LYS A 2 -28.93 34.12 4.97
C LYS A 2 -28.45 33.23 6.14
N LYS A 3 -28.90 33.50 7.37
CA LYS A 3 -28.50 32.75 8.60
C LYS A 3 -28.94 31.27 8.63
N LYS A 4 -29.98 30.88 7.88
CA LYS A 4 -30.46 29.48 7.80
C LYS A 4 -29.92 28.72 6.59
N ILE A 5 -29.37 29.43 5.60
CA ILE A 5 -28.83 28.83 4.37
C ILE A 5 -27.38 28.36 4.59
N LEU A 6 -26.60 29.13 5.35
CA LEU A 6 -25.21 28.79 5.69
C LEU A 6 -25.05 27.40 6.35
N PRO A 7 -25.84 27.01 7.38
CA PRO A 7 -25.74 25.67 7.95
C PRO A 7 -26.18 24.58 6.96
N GLY A 8 -27.14 24.86 6.07
CA GLY A 8 -27.57 23.91 5.03
C GLY A 8 -26.48 23.63 4.00
N ILE A 9 -25.78 24.67 3.54
CA ILE A 9 -24.63 24.53 2.62
C ILE A 9 -23.48 23.79 3.32
N ALA A 10 -23.17 24.13 4.57
CA ALA A 10 -22.13 23.45 5.33
C ALA A 10 -22.44 21.96 5.50
N ALA A 11 -23.68 21.61 5.86
CA ALA A 11 -24.10 20.22 5.98
C ALA A 11 -23.98 19.47 4.64
N PHE A 12 -24.41 20.08 3.54
CA PHE A 12 -24.30 19.49 2.21
C PHE A 12 -22.83 19.24 1.83
N LEU A 13 -21.92 20.20 2.07
CA LEU A 13 -20.50 20.04 1.81
C LEU A 13 -19.88 18.90 2.62
N VAL A 14 -20.23 18.77 3.89
CA VAL A 14 -19.75 17.67 4.74
C VAL A 14 -20.23 16.33 4.20
N ILE A 15 -21.51 16.21 3.84
CA ILE A 15 -22.08 14.98 3.27
C ILE A 15 -21.37 14.63 1.94
N ALA A 16 -21.16 15.62 1.07
CA ALA A 16 -20.47 15.43 -0.20
C ALA A 16 -19.02 14.96 -0.01
N LEU A 17 -18.29 15.53 0.96
CA LEU A 17 -16.92 15.12 1.29
C LEU A 17 -16.87 13.69 1.84
N VAL A 18 -17.79 13.35 2.75
CA VAL A 18 -17.86 12.00 3.31
C VAL A 18 -18.20 10.97 2.23
N ALA A 19 -19.21 11.25 1.41
CA ALA A 19 -19.59 10.39 0.29
C ALA A 19 -18.45 10.24 -0.74
N GLY A 20 -17.79 11.35 -1.08
CA GLY A 20 -16.64 11.37 -1.97
C GLY A 20 -15.45 10.57 -1.43
N TYR A 21 -15.21 10.65 -0.11
CA TYR A 21 -14.17 9.85 0.55
C TYR A 21 -14.44 8.35 0.43
N PHE A 22 -15.66 7.90 0.78
CA PHE A 22 -16.02 6.48 0.68
C PHE A 22 -16.03 5.98 -0.77
N TYR A 23 -16.39 6.83 -1.73
CA TYR A 23 -16.30 6.51 -3.16
C TYR A 23 -14.85 6.31 -3.61
N MET A 24 -13.92 7.15 -3.14
CA MET A 24 -12.50 7.09 -3.49
C MET A 24 -11.69 6.10 -2.64
N LEU A 25 -12.26 5.54 -1.58
CA LEU A 25 -11.57 4.66 -0.65
C LEU A 25 -10.83 3.49 -1.33
N PRO A 26 -11.41 2.78 -2.33
CA PRO A 26 -10.69 1.72 -3.04
C PRO A 26 -9.43 2.24 -3.75
N THR A 27 -9.50 3.41 -4.37
CA THR A 27 -8.35 4.05 -5.03
C THR A 27 -7.26 4.40 -4.01
N PHE A 28 -7.65 4.91 -2.84
CA PHE A 28 -6.71 5.22 -1.77
C PHE A 28 -6.05 3.96 -1.18
N GLN A 29 -6.80 2.86 -1.05
CA GLN A 29 -6.28 1.56 -0.63
C GLN A 29 -5.30 0.97 -1.65
N VAL A 30 -5.58 1.12 -2.96
CA VAL A 30 -4.65 0.70 -4.01
C VAL A 30 -3.36 1.52 -3.94
N ALA A 31 -3.45 2.84 -3.80
CA ALA A 31 -2.26 3.70 -3.74
C ALA A 31 -1.38 3.36 -2.53
N THR A 32 -1.96 3.29 -1.33
CA THR A 32 -1.24 2.97 -0.10
C THR A 32 -0.73 1.52 -0.09
N GLY A 33 -1.52 0.56 -0.60
CA GLY A 33 -1.14 -0.85 -0.65
C GLY A 33 -0.02 -1.14 -1.65
N TYR A 34 -0.08 -0.54 -2.84
CA TYR A 34 0.99 -0.61 -3.83
C TYR A 34 2.29 -0.04 -3.26
N THR A 35 2.25 1.16 -2.68
CA THR A 35 3.43 1.79 -2.10
C THR A 35 3.95 1.01 -0.89
N ALA A 36 3.10 0.46 -0.02
CA ALA A 36 3.55 -0.37 1.10
C ALA A 36 4.29 -1.61 0.63
N LYS A 37 3.75 -2.30 -0.39
CA LYS A 37 4.39 -3.47 -0.99
C LYS A 37 5.71 -3.11 -1.67
N ALA A 38 5.74 -2.02 -2.42
CA ALA A 38 6.94 -1.52 -3.10
C ALA A 38 8.03 -1.17 -2.10
N VAL A 39 7.72 -0.34 -1.11
CA VAL A 39 8.65 0.07 -0.04
C VAL A 39 9.21 -1.14 0.69
N CYS A 40 8.36 -2.08 1.14
CA CYS A 40 8.85 -3.30 1.79
C CYS A 40 9.81 -4.07 0.89
N SER A 41 9.45 -4.27 -0.38
CA SER A 41 10.23 -5.12 -1.29
C SER A 41 11.57 -4.49 -1.64
N TYR A 42 11.58 -3.21 -2.05
CA TYR A 42 12.81 -2.54 -2.42
C TYR A 42 13.74 -2.33 -1.23
N HIS A 43 13.18 -1.99 -0.07
CA HIS A 43 13.97 -1.79 1.12
C HIS A 43 14.57 -3.10 1.64
N PHE A 44 13.75 -4.09 1.97
CA PHE A 44 14.24 -5.32 2.61
C PHE A 44 14.87 -6.33 1.66
N LEU A 45 14.47 -6.37 0.39
CA LEU A 45 15.01 -7.35 -0.56
C LEU A 45 16.16 -6.79 -1.40
N THR A 46 16.17 -5.48 -1.66
CA THR A 46 17.20 -4.85 -2.51
C THR A 46 18.08 -3.83 -1.78
N GLY A 47 17.78 -3.51 -0.51
CA GLY A 47 18.59 -2.59 0.30
C GLY A 47 18.50 -1.13 -0.14
N GLN A 48 17.43 -0.73 -0.84
CA GLN A 48 17.24 0.66 -1.25
C GLN A 48 16.75 1.52 -0.08
N ASP A 49 17.18 2.77 -0.07
CA ASP A 49 16.65 3.79 0.83
C ASP A 49 15.27 4.28 0.37
N LEU A 50 14.53 4.87 1.32
CA LEU A 50 13.17 5.30 1.08
C LEU A 50 13.05 6.41 0.03
N GLU A 51 14.04 7.31 -0.08
CA GLU A 51 13.99 8.45 -0.99
C GLU A 51 14.06 7.98 -2.45
N ASN A 52 14.97 7.06 -2.74
CA ASN A 52 15.09 6.43 -4.05
C ASN A 52 13.84 5.64 -4.43
N ILE A 53 13.27 4.88 -3.48
CA ILE A 53 12.04 4.12 -3.73
C ILE A 53 10.87 5.05 -4.12
N LEU A 54 10.74 6.19 -3.43
CA LEU A 54 9.67 7.15 -3.71
C LEU A 54 9.85 7.89 -5.02
N ALA A 55 11.09 8.11 -5.47
CA ALA A 55 11.39 8.71 -6.76
C ALA A 55 11.01 7.80 -7.94
N GLU A 56 11.08 6.48 -7.75
CA GLU A 56 10.74 5.46 -8.76
C GLU A 56 9.25 5.10 -8.79
N LEU A 57 8.43 5.67 -7.89
CA LEU A 57 6.99 5.42 -7.91
C LEU A 57 6.35 5.98 -9.19
N PRO A 58 5.38 5.26 -9.79
CA PRO A 58 4.62 5.77 -10.93
C PRO A 58 4.00 7.13 -10.61
N SER A 59 4.28 8.12 -11.45
CA SER A 59 3.80 9.48 -11.25
C SER A 59 2.27 9.50 -11.22
N ASN A 60 1.71 9.97 -10.11
CA ASN A 60 0.26 10.13 -9.96
C ASN A 60 -0.08 11.18 -8.89
N PRO A 61 -1.31 11.73 -8.89
CA PRO A 61 -1.70 12.81 -7.98
C PRO A 61 -1.67 12.46 -6.49
N LEU A 62 -1.65 11.18 -6.12
CA LEU A 62 -1.71 10.75 -4.73
C LEU A 62 -0.32 10.66 -4.06
N VAL A 63 0.75 10.45 -4.84
CA VAL A 63 2.13 10.27 -4.33
C VAL A 63 2.53 11.35 -3.30
N PRO A 64 2.29 12.66 -3.53
CA PRO A 64 2.70 13.70 -2.58
C PRO A 64 2.04 13.59 -1.19
N PHE A 65 0.91 12.89 -1.11
CA PHE A 65 0.11 12.71 0.10
C PHE A 65 0.39 11.39 0.82
N LEU A 66 1.16 10.48 0.21
CA LEU A 66 1.55 9.23 0.83
C LEU A 66 2.58 9.48 1.93
N ARG A 67 2.44 8.75 3.03
CA ARG A 67 3.30 8.82 4.22
C ARG A 67 3.75 7.40 4.57
N PRO A 68 4.86 6.93 3.96
CA PRO A 68 5.47 5.65 4.29
C PRO A 68 6.28 5.73 5.59
N VAL A 69 6.26 4.64 6.35
CA VAL A 69 7.06 4.41 7.57
C VAL A 69 7.57 2.97 7.52
N ILE A 70 8.86 2.80 7.76
CA ILE A 70 9.52 1.49 7.83
C ILE A 70 9.81 1.17 9.30
N ASP A 71 9.45 -0.04 9.72
CA ASP A 71 9.83 -0.62 11.01
C ASP A 71 10.84 -1.74 10.72
N GLU A 72 12.11 -1.43 10.87
CA GLU A 72 13.25 -2.32 10.60
C GLU A 72 13.26 -3.54 11.53
N GLU A 73 12.89 -3.35 12.80
CA GLU A 73 12.90 -4.42 13.80
C GLU A 73 11.84 -5.47 13.51
N LYS A 74 10.65 -5.03 13.05
CA LYS A 74 9.55 -5.92 12.70
C LYS A 74 9.54 -6.35 11.22
N GLY A 75 10.40 -5.77 10.39
CA GLY A 75 10.40 -6.03 8.94
C GLY A 75 9.12 -5.55 8.27
N GLU A 76 8.57 -4.40 8.68
CA GLU A 76 7.28 -3.89 8.19
C GLU A 76 7.42 -2.56 7.46
N ALA A 77 6.58 -2.35 6.44
CA ALA A 77 6.37 -1.05 5.80
C ALA A 77 4.89 -0.69 5.89
N THR A 78 4.58 0.44 6.50
CA THR A 78 3.22 0.98 6.62
C THR A 78 3.10 2.26 5.82
N VAL A 79 2.04 2.41 5.04
CA VAL A 79 1.78 3.62 4.25
C VAL A 79 0.39 4.12 4.55
N THR A 80 0.27 5.41 4.83
CA THR A 80 -1.02 6.09 5.01
C THR A 80 -1.17 7.23 4.02
N LEU A 81 -2.42 7.60 3.74
CA LEU A 81 -2.76 8.81 3.04
C LEU A 81 -2.91 9.95 4.06
N TRP A 82 -2.22 11.06 3.85
CA TRP A 82 -2.15 12.22 4.76
C TRP A 82 -1.70 11.91 6.19
N GLY A 83 -1.16 10.73 6.47
CA GLY A 83 -0.71 10.32 7.81
C GLY A 83 -1.74 9.58 8.65
N TRP A 84 -3.01 9.48 8.22
CA TRP A 84 -4.09 8.93 9.05
C TRP A 84 -5.19 8.19 8.29
N ALA A 85 -5.30 8.36 6.97
CA ALA A 85 -6.36 7.77 6.17
C ALA A 85 -5.87 6.57 5.35
N ALA A 86 -6.77 5.62 5.06
CA ALA A 86 -6.56 4.51 4.14
C ALA A 86 -5.23 3.75 4.33
N GLY A 87 -4.80 3.54 5.58
CA GLY A 87 -3.52 2.89 5.88
C GLY A 87 -3.44 1.45 5.36
N GLN A 88 -2.30 1.07 4.79
CA GLN A 88 -1.99 -0.29 4.37
C GLN A 88 -0.59 -0.68 4.86
N LYS A 89 -0.40 -1.97 5.14
CA LYS A 89 0.85 -2.51 5.69
C LYS A 89 1.34 -3.69 4.88
N ALA A 90 2.64 -3.75 4.61
CA ALA A 90 3.32 -4.92 4.08
C ALA A 90 4.40 -5.39 5.05
N ILE A 91 4.65 -6.68 5.08
CA ILE A 91 5.63 -7.30 5.98
C ILE A 91 6.58 -8.20 5.21
N LEU A 92 7.84 -8.23 5.64
CA LEU A 92 8.85 -9.15 5.15
C LEU A 92 8.59 -10.54 5.73
N ARG A 93 8.49 -11.53 4.85
CA ARG A 93 8.49 -12.95 5.24
C ARG A 93 9.82 -13.57 4.83
N PRO A 94 10.64 -14.03 5.79
CA PRO A 94 11.90 -14.71 5.48
C PRO A 94 11.68 -15.85 4.48
N GLY A 95 12.43 -15.84 3.38
CA GLY A 95 12.33 -16.83 2.30
C GLY A 95 11.12 -16.69 1.35
N LEU A 96 10.15 -15.84 1.65
CA LEU A 96 8.92 -15.65 0.85
C LEU A 96 8.76 -14.23 0.31
N GLY A 97 9.62 -13.32 0.74
CA GLY A 97 9.60 -11.91 0.36
C GLY A 97 8.52 -11.11 1.07
N CYS A 98 8.22 -9.91 0.57
CA CYS A 98 7.24 -9.02 1.18
C CYS A 98 5.80 -9.39 0.80
N THR A 99 4.90 -9.43 1.79
CA THR A 99 3.46 -9.70 1.59
C THR A 99 2.64 -8.50 2.07
N LEU A 100 1.67 -8.05 1.27
CA LEU A 100 0.71 -7.04 1.68
C LEU A 100 -0.33 -7.67 2.63
N LEU A 101 -0.59 -7.03 3.77
CA LEU A 101 -1.60 -7.47 4.70
C LEU A 101 -3.00 -7.07 4.22
N ALA A 102 -3.91 -8.05 4.18
CA ALA A 102 -5.31 -7.81 3.89
C ALA A 102 -6.10 -7.67 5.20
N GLY A 103 -6.58 -6.46 5.49
CA GLY A 103 -7.44 -6.15 6.64
C GLY A 103 -6.70 -5.94 7.97
N ASP A 104 -7.48 -5.80 9.04
CA ASP A 104 -7.04 -5.31 10.35
C ASP A 104 -6.74 -6.45 11.36
N GLY A 105 -6.80 -7.70 10.89
CA GLY A 105 -6.60 -8.89 11.73
C GLY A 105 -5.12 -9.14 12.05
N PRO A 106 -4.82 -9.86 13.15
CA PRO A 106 -3.46 -10.33 13.40
C PRO A 106 -2.98 -11.12 12.18
N PHE A 107 -1.80 -10.78 11.67
CA PHE A 107 -1.21 -11.55 10.60
C PHE A 107 -0.83 -12.93 11.15
N GLU A 108 -1.69 -13.91 10.89
CA GLU A 108 -1.29 -15.29 11.08
C GLU A 108 -0.33 -15.65 9.95
N THR A 109 0.93 -15.86 10.30
CA THR A 109 1.92 -16.53 9.47
C THR A 109 1.42 -17.94 9.20
N ARG A 110 0.49 -18.10 8.26
CA ARG A 110 0.21 -19.42 7.70
C ARG A 110 1.52 -19.85 7.06
N SER A 111 2.18 -20.83 7.69
CA SER A 111 3.44 -21.39 7.24
C SER A 111 3.20 -22.06 5.89
N ALA A 112 3.23 -21.24 4.84
CA ALA A 112 3.19 -21.72 3.47
C ALA A 112 4.60 -22.21 3.16
N SER A 113 4.76 -23.54 3.11
CA SER A 113 5.95 -24.14 2.54
C SER A 113 6.06 -23.68 1.09
N MET A 114 7.20 -23.09 0.71
CA MET A 114 7.45 -22.85 -0.70
C MET A 114 7.62 -24.21 -1.39
N PRO A 115 6.92 -24.47 -2.51
CA PRO A 115 7.26 -25.60 -3.34
C PRO A 115 8.69 -25.41 -3.85
N THR A 116 9.46 -26.48 -3.92
CA THR A 116 10.79 -26.46 -4.54
C THR A 116 10.62 -25.93 -5.97
N PRO A 117 11.29 -24.83 -6.36
CA PRO A 117 11.19 -24.32 -7.71
C PRO A 117 11.71 -25.39 -8.67
N GLU A 118 10.88 -25.79 -9.63
CA GLU A 118 11.32 -26.65 -10.73
C GLU A 118 12.24 -25.82 -11.63
N LEU A 119 13.45 -26.31 -11.86
CA LEU A 119 14.40 -25.62 -12.71
C LEU A 119 13.86 -25.62 -14.15
N LEU A 120 13.58 -24.43 -14.68
CA LEU A 120 13.22 -24.25 -16.07
C LEU A 120 14.39 -24.70 -16.97
N ASP A 121 14.10 -25.43 -18.04
CA ASP A 121 15.09 -25.77 -19.06
C ASP A 121 15.62 -24.45 -19.68
N PRO A 122 16.93 -24.16 -19.59
CA PRO A 122 17.52 -22.96 -20.18
C PRO A 122 17.31 -22.84 -21.71
N ASN A 123 17.04 -23.97 -22.39
CA ASN A 123 16.88 -24.03 -23.83
C ASN A 123 15.43 -23.92 -24.30
N GLN A 124 14.46 -23.84 -23.38
CA GLN A 124 13.07 -23.66 -23.79
C GLN A 124 12.77 -22.19 -24.18
N PRO A 125 11.92 -21.94 -25.20
CA PRO A 125 11.50 -20.59 -25.55
C PRO A 125 10.67 -19.95 -24.43
N TRP A 126 10.80 -18.63 -24.24
CA TRP A 126 9.90 -17.85 -23.40
C TRP A 126 8.60 -17.49 -24.15
N PRO A 127 7.41 -17.53 -23.53
CA PRO A 127 7.13 -17.99 -22.16
C PRO A 127 7.10 -19.52 -22.05
N PRO A 128 7.50 -20.09 -20.89
CA PRO A 128 7.39 -21.53 -20.64
C PRO A 128 5.92 -21.98 -20.75
N ARG A 129 5.70 -23.17 -21.32
CA ARG A 129 4.37 -23.79 -21.45
C ARG A 129 4.00 -24.60 -20.21
#